data_AF-A0A9E1NZZ0-F1
#
_entry.id   AF-A0A9E1NZZ0-F1
#
_cell.length_a   1.000
_cell.length_b   1.000
_cell.length_c   1.000
_cell.angle_alpha   90.00
_cell.angle_beta   90.00
_cell.angle_gamma   90.00
#
_symmetry.space_group_name_H-M   'P 1'
#
loop_
_entity.id
_entity.type
_entity.pdbx_description
1 polymer ?
#
loop_
_entity_poly.entity_id
_entity_poly.type
_entity_poly.pdbx_seq_one_letter_code
_entity_poly.pdbx_strand_id
1 'polypeptide(L)'
;MTEAELLSLLSEAIDRVWALLQWWASISFGLLLVAHLAGEKLNRFLVILLASLYCGFTGLIYGMVLKNSGAAEATYIDLEALAAANTPITATAQFLLQNQSQTLEFLLPMTMIGTFAGTLGYLFYCYRENRA
;
A
#
# COMPACT_ATOMS: atom_id res chain seq x y z
N MET A 1 18.82 21.53 -2.54
CA MET A 1 19.06 20.11 -2.86
C MET A 1 19.40 19.99 -4.32
N THR A 2 20.25 19.03 -4.67
CA THR A 2 20.59 18.74 -6.06
C THR A 2 19.55 17.82 -6.70
N GLU A 3 19.51 17.76 -8.03
CA GLU A 3 18.66 16.82 -8.76
C GLU A 3 18.91 15.37 -8.30
N ALA A 4 20.17 14.97 -8.13
CA ALA A 4 20.54 13.63 -7.72
C ALA A 4 20.00 13.27 -6.32
N GLU A 5 20.02 14.23 -5.38
CA GLU A 5 19.44 14.06 -4.05
C GLU A 5 17.92 13.87 -4.12
N LEU A 6 17.23 14.68 -4.94
CA LEU A 6 15.79 14.58 -5.13
C LEU A 6 15.39 13.24 -5.75
N LEU A 7 16.09 12.78 -6.78
CA LEU A 7 15.85 11.48 -7.40
C LEU A 7 16.10 10.33 -6.43
N SER A 8 17.14 10.43 -5.59
CA SER A 8 17.41 9.43 -4.56
C SER A 8 16.29 9.35 -3.52
N LEU A 9 15.81 10.49 -3.02
CA LEU A 9 14.71 10.54 -2.05
C LEU A 9 13.40 10.04 -2.65
N LEU A 10 13.13 10.37 -3.91
CA LEU A 10 11.96 9.90 -4.62
C LEU A 10 11.97 8.38 -4.77
N SER A 11 13.12 7.81 -5.21
CA SER A 11 13.28 6.36 -5.30
C SER A 11 13.05 5.69 -3.95
N GLU A 12 13.66 6.22 -2.89
CA GLU A 12 13.53 5.65 -1.55
C GLU A 12 12.09 5.70 -1.03
N ALA A 13 11.36 6.79 -1.27
CA ALA A 13 9.96 6.91 -0.89
C ALA A 13 9.07 5.88 -1.63
N ILE A 14 9.29 5.71 -2.94
CA ILE A 14 8.57 4.73 -3.76
C ILE A 14 8.88 3.30 -3.30
N ASP A 15 10.16 2.98 -3.06
CA ASP A 15 10.60 1.65 -2.62
C ASP A 15 9.97 1.28 -1.26
N ARG A 16 9.89 2.24 -0.34
CA ARG A 16 9.22 2.05 0.96
C ARG A 16 7.73 1.78 0.80
N VAL A 17 7.03 2.55 -0.04
CA VAL A 17 5.60 2.32 -0.34
C VAL A 17 5.41 0.92 -0.90
N TRP A 18 6.23 0.53 -1.88
CA TRP A 18 6.16 -0.79 -2.49
C TRP A 18 6.39 -1.92 -1.50
N ALA A 19 7.43 -1.83 -0.66
CA ALA A 19 7.73 -2.82 0.37
C ALA A 19 6.59 -2.96 1.39
N LEU A 20 5.98 -1.85 1.82
CA LEU A 20 4.83 -1.85 2.73
C LEU A 20 3.62 -2.58 2.13
N LEU A 21 3.34 -2.32 0.85
CA LEU A 21 2.22 -2.95 0.14
C LEU A 21 2.45 -4.45 -0.08
N GLN A 22 3.68 -4.85 -0.44
CA GLN A 22 4.03 -6.27 -0.58
C GLN A 22 3.91 -7.01 0.75
N TRP A 23 4.39 -6.41 1.84
CA TRP A 23 4.26 -6.99 3.17
C TRP A 23 2.80 -7.15 3.57
N TRP A 24 2.01 -6.09 3.38
CA TRP A 24 0.58 -6.12 3.66
C TRP A 24 -0.16 -7.19 2.86
N ALA A 25 0.07 -7.26 1.55
CA ALA A 25 -0.55 -8.26 0.68
C ALA A 25 -0.19 -9.69 1.11
N SER A 26 1.06 -9.92 1.53
CA SER A 26 1.50 -11.24 2.03
C SER A 26 0.73 -11.67 3.29
N ILE A 27 0.47 -10.75 4.21
CA ILE A 27 -0.35 -11.01 5.40
C ILE A 27 -1.81 -11.27 5.02
N SER A 28 -2.37 -10.54 4.05
CA SER A 28 -3.72 -10.79 3.51
C SER A 28 -3.86 -12.21 2.97
N PHE A 29 -2.91 -12.67 2.15
CA PHE A 29 -2.89 -14.04 1.64
C PHE A 29 -2.72 -15.08 2.75
N GLY A 30 -1.87 -14.79 3.74
CA GLY A 30 -1.73 -15.65 4.91
C GLY A 30 -3.05 -15.83 5.66
N LEU A 31 -3.81 -14.74 5.86
CA LEU A 31 -5.11 -14.78 6.52
C LEU A 31 -6.15 -15.56 5.71
N LEU A 32 -6.17 -15.40 4.38
CA LEU A 32 -7.02 -16.19 3.48
C LEU A 32 -6.72 -17.70 3.60
N LEU A 33 -5.44 -18.06 3.60
CA LEU A 33 -5.01 -19.45 3.71
C LEU A 33 -5.35 -20.06 5.07
N VAL A 34 -5.17 -19.31 6.16
CA VAL A 34 -5.60 -19.74 7.50
C VAL A 34 -7.12 -19.92 7.56
N ALA A 35 -7.89 -18.99 7.00
CA ALA A 35 -9.35 -19.10 6.95
C ALA A 35 -9.82 -20.34 6.18
N HIS A 36 -9.15 -20.65 5.06
CA HIS A 36 -9.45 -21.81 4.23
C HIS A 36 -9.10 -23.14 4.92
N LEU A 37 -7.86 -23.27 5.41
CA LEU A 37 -7.35 -24.55 5.93
C LEU A 37 -7.79 -24.85 7.36
N ALA A 38 -7.97 -23.82 8.19
CA ALA A 38 -8.34 -23.97 9.59
C ALA A 38 -9.80 -23.60 9.86
N GLY A 39 -10.64 -23.54 8.81
CA GLY A 39 -12.04 -23.11 8.89
C GLY A 39 -12.86 -23.85 9.95
N GLU A 40 -12.70 -25.17 10.03
CA GLU A 40 -13.36 -26.02 11.04
C GLU A 40 -12.99 -25.67 12.49
N LYS A 41 -11.80 -25.09 12.70
CA LYS A 41 -11.29 -24.69 14.02
C LYS A 41 -11.60 -23.23 14.35
N LEU A 42 -12.22 -22.46 13.45
CA LEU A 42 -12.58 -21.07 13.68
C LEU A 42 -13.75 -20.97 14.67
N ASN A 43 -13.46 -20.50 15.88
CA ASN A 43 -14.48 -20.08 16.83
C ASN A 43 -14.74 -18.57 16.72
N ARG A 44 -15.88 -18.11 17.28
CA ARG A 44 -16.28 -16.70 17.20
C ARG A 44 -15.22 -15.74 17.75
N PHE A 45 -14.55 -16.15 18.83
CA PHE A 45 -13.50 -15.37 19.46
C PHE A 45 -12.30 -15.19 18.53
N LEU A 46 -11.82 -16.27 17.91
CA LEU A 46 -10.73 -16.24 16.94
C LEU A 46 -11.05 -15.39 15.72
N VAL A 47 -12.27 -15.47 15.18
CA VAL A 47 -12.67 -14.64 14.04
C VAL A 47 -12.65 -13.15 14.40
N ILE A 48 -13.21 -12.77 15.56
CA ILE A 48 -13.20 -11.38 16.02
C ILE A 48 -11.76 -10.90 16.28
N LEU A 49 -10.92 -11.74 16.88
CA LEU A 49 -9.52 -11.43 17.15
C LEU A 49 -8.72 -11.25 15.86
N LEU A 50 -8.85 -12.17 14.90
CA LEU A 50 -8.16 -12.09 13.61
C LEU A 50 -8.64 -10.88 12.80
N ALA A 51 -9.95 -10.63 12.77
CA ALA A 51 -10.51 -9.46 12.10
C ALA A 51 -10.02 -8.15 12.73
N SER A 52 -10.02 -8.03 14.06
CA SER A 52 -9.57 -6.82 14.74
C SER A 52 -8.07 -6.56 14.56
N LEU A 53 -7.24 -7.60 14.67
CA LEU A 53 -5.81 -7.52 14.40
C LEU A 53 -5.54 -7.12 12.94
N TYR A 54 -6.25 -7.71 11.99
CA TYR A 54 -6.08 -7.39 10.57
C TYR A 54 -6.55 -5.96 10.24
N CYS A 55 -7.64 -5.49 10.84
CA CYS A 55 -8.08 -4.10 10.74
C CYS A 55 -7.03 -3.12 11.29
N GLY A 56 -6.51 -3.38 12.49
CA GLY A 56 -5.47 -2.55 13.11
C GLY A 56 -4.19 -2.52 12.29
N PHE A 57 -3.74 -3.69 11.82
CA PHE A 57 -2.58 -3.84 10.95
C PHE A 57 -2.77 -3.10 9.62
N THR A 58 -3.90 -3.29 8.94
CA THR A 58 -4.21 -2.59 7.68
C THR A 58 -4.25 -1.07 7.88
N GLY A 59 -4.83 -0.59 8.98
CA GLY A 59 -4.84 0.84 9.32
C GLY A 59 -3.44 1.40 9.54
N LEU A 60 -2.56 0.65 10.22
CA LEU A 60 -1.16 1.03 10.43
C LEU A 60 -0.40 1.12 9.10
N ILE A 61 -0.54 0.10 8.24
CA ILE A 61 0.10 0.10 6.92
C ILE A 61 -0.41 1.27 6.08
N TYR A 62 -1.72 1.49 6.04
CA TYR A 62 -2.31 2.59 5.29
C TYR A 62 -1.75 3.95 5.74
N GLY A 63 -1.62 4.18 7.05
CA GLY A 63 -1.00 5.38 7.60
C GLY A 63 0.48 5.54 7.19
N MET A 64 1.25 4.44 7.12
CA MET A 64 2.64 4.48 6.66
C MET A 64 2.73 4.74 5.15
N VAL A 65 1.87 4.11 4.34
CA VAL A 65 1.79 4.34 2.90
C VAL A 65 1.46 5.80 2.61
N LEU A 66 0.44 6.37 3.25
CA LEU A 66 0.09 7.79 3.08
C LEU A 66 1.27 8.74 3.35
N LYS A 67 2.03 8.51 4.42
CA LYS A 67 3.18 9.35 4.76
C LYS A 67 4.31 9.26 3.72
N ASN A 68 4.61 8.05 3.24
CA ASN A 68 5.68 7.86 2.25
C ASN A 68 5.25 8.34 0.85
N SER A 69 3.97 8.14 0.47
CA SER A 69 3.42 8.71 -0.75
C SER A 69 3.44 10.25 -0.72
N GLY A 70 3.08 10.86 0.41
CA GLY A 70 3.18 12.31 0.59
C GLY A 70 4.62 12.83 0.53
N ALA A 71 5.59 12.06 1.02
CA ALA A 71 7.01 12.39 0.87
C ALA A 71 7.48 12.31 -0.61
N ALA A 72 7.01 11.30 -1.35
CA ALA A 72 7.27 11.21 -2.79
C ALA A 72 6.66 12.39 -3.55
N GLU A 73 5.42 12.75 -3.24
CA GLU A 73 4.71 13.89 -3.83
C GLU A 73 5.44 15.22 -3.54
N ALA A 74 5.85 15.47 -2.30
CA ALA A 74 6.65 16.64 -1.96
C ALA A 74 7.98 16.70 -2.75
N THR A 75 8.61 15.54 -2.96
CA THR A 75 9.85 15.44 -3.75
C THR A 75 9.62 15.75 -5.23
N TYR A 76 8.46 15.36 -5.80
CA TYR A 76 8.07 15.75 -7.15
C TYR A 76 7.91 17.26 -7.28
N ILE A 77 7.26 17.91 -6.31
CA ILE A 77 7.08 19.38 -6.29
C ILE A 77 8.43 20.10 -6.26
N ASP A 78 9.36 19.62 -5.43
CA ASP A 78 10.72 20.19 -5.37
C ASP A 78 11.50 20.00 -6.68
N LEU A 79 11.31 18.87 -7.36
CA LEU A 79 11.92 18.59 -8.67
C LEU A 79 11.33 19.48 -9.78
N GLU A 80 10.03 19.74 -9.75
CA GLU A 80 9.36 20.66 -10.66
C GLU A 80 9.86 22.11 -10.45
N ALA A 81 10.01 22.53 -9.19
CA ALA A 81 10.57 23.84 -8.86
C ALA A 81 12.02 24.00 -9.36
N LEU A 82 12.84 22.95 -9.26
CA LEU A 82 14.21 22.94 -9.79
C LEU A 82 14.25 23.09 -11.31
N ALA A 83 13.32 22.43 -12.02
CA ALA A 83 13.17 22.54 -13.47
C ALA A 83 12.73 23.95 -13.89
N ALA A 84 11.80 24.56 -13.14
CA ALA A 84 11.31 25.91 -13.38
C ALA A 84 12.38 27.00 -13.17
N ALA A 85 13.40 26.73 -12.35
CA ALA A 85 14.50 27.66 -12.08
C ALA A 85 15.54 27.78 -13.24
N ASN A 86 15.22 27.29 -14.45
CA ASN A 86 16.13 27.19 -15.61
C ASN A 86 17.38 26.32 -15.35
N THR A 87 17.33 25.44 -14.34
CA THR A 87 18.38 24.45 -14.12
C THR A 87 18.18 23.31 -15.13
N PRO A 88 19.20 22.93 -15.92
CA PRO A 88 19.08 21.78 -16.79
C PRO A 88 18.91 20.52 -15.94
N ILE A 89 17.74 19.87 -16.06
CA ILE A 89 17.45 18.58 -15.44
C ILE A 89 17.67 17.45 -16.45
N THR A 90 17.98 16.25 -15.95
CA THR A 90 18.18 15.08 -16.80
C THR A 90 16.89 14.63 -17.50
N ALA A 91 17.04 13.90 -18.60
CA ALA A 91 15.92 13.27 -19.30
C ALA A 91 15.13 12.31 -18.38
N THR A 92 15.79 11.69 -17.40
CA THR A 92 15.13 10.82 -16.41
C THR A 92 14.22 11.63 -15.48
N ALA A 93 14.69 12.77 -14.96
CA ALA A 93 13.86 13.66 -14.15
C ALA A 93 12.66 14.19 -14.95
N GLN A 94 12.86 14.57 -16.21
CA GLN A 94 11.77 15.00 -17.10
C GLN A 94 10.75 13.89 -17.34
N PHE A 95 11.21 12.66 -17.59
CA PHE A 95 10.33 11.51 -17.76
C PHE A 95 9.48 11.27 -16.52
N LEU A 96 10.06 11.31 -15.32
CA LEU A 96 9.34 11.10 -14.07
C LEU A 96 8.29 12.18 -13.80
N LEU A 97 8.61 13.46 -14.07
CA LEU A 97 7.65 14.56 -13.95
C LEU A 97 6.47 14.40 -14.92
N GLN A 98 6.74 14.02 -16.18
CA GLN A 98 5.69 13.83 -17.19
C GLN A 98 4.85 12.57 -16.95
N ASN A 99 5.41 11.56 -16.30
CA ASN A 99 4.77 10.27 -16.03
C ASN A 99 4.38 10.12 -14.57
N GLN A 100 4.15 11.22 -13.85
CA GLN A 100 3.51 11.18 -12.54
C GLN A 100 2.10 10.58 -12.73
N SER A 101 2.00 9.27 -12.50
CA SER A 101 0.85 8.49 -12.94
C SER A 101 -0.33 8.71 -11.99
N GLN A 102 -1.33 9.46 -12.45
CA GLN A 102 -2.66 9.54 -11.83
C GLN A 102 -3.34 8.17 -11.73
N THR A 103 -2.96 7.22 -12.58
CA THR A 103 -3.48 5.85 -12.57
C THR A 103 -3.19 5.12 -11.26
N LEU A 104 -2.01 5.36 -10.67
CA LEU A 104 -1.62 4.77 -9.38
C LEU A 104 -2.39 5.38 -8.21
N GLU A 105 -2.72 6.67 -8.27
CA GLU A 105 -3.49 7.36 -7.22
C GLU A 105 -4.89 6.76 -7.03
N PHE A 106 -5.50 6.26 -8.11
CA PHE A 106 -6.83 5.65 -8.05
C PHE A 106 -6.80 4.13 -7.89
N LEU A 107 -5.91 3.43 -8.61
CA LEU A 107 -5.82 1.96 -8.53
C LEU A 107 -5.34 1.48 -7.17
N LEU A 108 -4.44 2.23 -6.51
CA LEU A 108 -3.86 1.81 -5.25
C LEU A 108 -4.92 1.73 -4.13
N PRO A 109 -5.71 2.79 -3.84
CA PRO A 109 -6.77 2.72 -2.84
C PRO A 109 -7.83 1.66 -3.17
N MET A 110 -8.21 1.52 -4.44
CA MET A 110 -9.18 0.50 -4.85
C MET A 110 -8.67 -0.91 -4.59
N THR A 111 -7.41 -1.19 -4.93
CA THR A 111 -6.78 -2.50 -4.69
C THR A 111 -6.71 -2.78 -3.19
N MET A 112 -6.38 -1.77 -2.39
CA MET A 112 -6.33 -1.89 -0.94
C MET A 112 -7.71 -2.21 -0.35
N ILE A 113 -8.73 -1.44 -0.72
CA ILE A 113 -10.12 -1.65 -0.25
C ILE A 113 -10.65 -3.01 -0.69
N GLY A 114 -10.46 -3.37 -1.95
CA GLY A 114 -10.94 -4.63 -2.51
C GLY A 114 -10.31 -5.84 -1.83
N THR A 115 -8.99 -5.82 -1.63
CA THR A 115 -8.27 -6.93 -0.96
C THR A 115 -8.61 -6.97 0.53
N PHE A 116 -8.74 -5.83 1.20
CA PHE A 116 -9.18 -5.77 2.61
C PHE A 116 -10.58 -6.36 2.79
N ALA A 117 -11.55 -5.88 2.01
CA ALA A 117 -12.93 -6.35 2.05
C ALA A 117 -13.03 -7.83 1.66
N GLY A 118 -12.29 -8.25 0.63
CA GLY A 118 -12.22 -9.65 0.20
C GLY A 118 -11.65 -10.56 1.28
N THR A 119 -10.57 -10.15 1.94
CA THR A 119 -9.92 -10.94 3.00
C THR A 119 -10.84 -11.13 4.20
N LEU A 120 -11.46 -10.06 4.70
CA LEU A 120 -12.41 -10.16 5.81
C LEU A 120 -13.67 -10.92 5.39
N GLY A 121 -14.23 -10.61 4.22
CA GLY A 121 -15.41 -11.28 3.68
C GLY A 121 -15.21 -12.78 3.59
N TYR A 122 -14.04 -13.22 3.11
CA TYR A 122 -13.70 -14.64 3.02
C TYR A 122 -13.52 -15.29 4.41
N LEU A 123 -12.86 -14.61 5.35
CA LEU A 123 -12.75 -15.08 6.74
C LEU A 123 -14.14 -15.32 7.37
N PHE A 124 -15.06 -14.39 7.19
CA PHE A 124 -16.44 -14.53 7.70
C PHE A 124 -17.23 -15.59 6.95
N TYR A 125 -17.01 -15.75 5.63
CA TYR A 125 -17.60 -16.81 4.82
C TYR A 125 -17.21 -18.19 5.34
N CYS A 126 -15.91 -18.47 5.50
CA CYS A 126 -15.42 -19.75 6.01
C CYS A 126 -15.94 -20.06 7.42
N TYR A 127 -16.05 -19.04 8.29
CA TYR A 127 -16.64 -19.23 9.62
C TYR A 127 -18.13 -19.62 9.56
N ARG A 128 -18.90 -19.06 8.62
CA ARG A 128 -20.32 -19.36 8.47
C ARG A 128 -20.55 -20.73 7.86
N GLU A 129 -19.80 -21.07 6.81
CA GLU A 129 -19.91 -22.35 6.11
C GLU A 129 -19.65 -23.54 7.05
N ASN A 130 -18.62 -23.45 7.91
CA ASN A 130 -18.29 -24.51 8.86
C ASN A 130 -19.24 -24.61 10.08
N ARG A 131 -20.26 -23.75 10.17
CA ARG A 131 -21.28 -23.76 11.23
C ARG A 131 -22.70 -24.01 10.72
N ALA A 132 -22.88 -24.07 9.40
CA ALA A 132 -24.13 -24.48 8.76
C ALA A 132 -24.19 -26.01 8.70
#